data_AF-A0A522D5G9-F1
#
_entry.id   AF-A0A522D5G9-F1
#
_cell.length_a   1.000
_cell.length_b   1.000
_cell.length_c   1.000
_cell.angle_alpha   90.00
_cell.angle_beta   90.00
_cell.angle_gamma   90.00
#
_symmetry.space_group_name_H-M   'P 1'
#
loop_
_entity.id
_entity.type
_entity.pdbx_description
1 polymer ?
#
loop_
_entity_poly.entity_id
_entity_poly.type
_entity_poly.pdbx_seq_one_letter_code
_entity_poly.pdbx_strand_id
1 'polypeptide(L)'
;MKRHDGADVECMRCGRCCLADMFACASDEDIGRWRREGRDDILGMRESESAVWVGDHFISTRTGRYIRHCPFLALGGELCACGIYETRPKVCADYRPGSSYLCPLYKK
;
A
#
# COMPACT_ATOMS: atom_id res chain seq x y z
N MET A 1 6.93 -5.86 -24.57
CA MET A 1 6.65 -6.23 -23.16
C MET A 1 7.54 -7.39 -22.77
N LYS A 2 8.50 -7.22 -21.84
CA LYS A 2 9.28 -8.35 -21.31
C LYS A 2 8.40 -9.15 -20.36
N ARG A 3 8.25 -10.45 -20.63
CA ARG A 3 7.53 -11.41 -19.79
C ARG A 3 8.38 -11.61 -18.53
N HIS A 4 7.82 -11.37 -17.36
CA HIS A 4 8.43 -11.78 -16.11
C HIS A 4 8.32 -13.30 -16.04
N ASP A 5 9.44 -13.99 -16.20
CA ASP A 5 9.53 -15.44 -16.03
C ASP A 5 9.13 -15.78 -14.59
N GLY A 6 8.00 -16.45 -14.47
CA GLY A 6 7.36 -16.84 -13.22
C GLY A 6 8.14 -17.90 -12.46
N ALA A 7 9.17 -17.47 -11.74
CA ALA A 7 9.40 -18.05 -10.43
C ALA A 7 8.39 -17.38 -9.49
N ASP A 8 7.64 -18.17 -8.70
CA ASP A 8 6.84 -17.65 -7.59
C ASP A 8 7.79 -17.04 -6.56
N VAL A 9 8.13 -15.76 -6.75
CA VAL A 9 8.95 -15.03 -5.80
C VAL A 9 8.05 -14.60 -4.66
N GLU A 10 8.31 -15.12 -3.47
CA GLU A 10 7.53 -14.79 -2.28
C GLU A 10 7.82 -13.38 -1.77
N CYS A 11 6.81 -12.77 -1.14
CA CYS A 11 6.97 -11.47 -0.52
C CYS A 11 7.89 -11.59 0.70
N MET A 12 9.03 -10.89 0.69
CA MET A 12 9.97 -10.86 1.82
C MET A 12 9.45 -10.08 3.05
N ARG A 13 8.23 -9.52 2.98
CA ARG A 13 7.64 -8.70 4.05
C ARG A 13 8.54 -7.54 4.53
N CYS A 14 9.32 -6.97 3.61
CA CYS A 14 10.26 -5.86 3.90
C CYS A 14 9.60 -4.50 4.15
N GLY A 15 8.29 -4.36 3.90
CA GLY A 15 7.54 -3.12 4.11
C GLY A 15 7.77 -2.01 3.07
N ARG A 16 8.64 -2.19 2.07
CA ARG A 16 9.01 -1.08 1.15
C ARG A 16 7.85 -0.52 0.33
N CYS A 17 6.94 -1.38 -0.14
CA CYS A 17 5.71 -0.93 -0.80
C CYS A 17 4.73 -0.24 0.17
N CYS A 18 4.75 -0.60 1.46
CA CYS A 18 3.97 0.07 2.49
C CYS A 18 4.57 1.43 2.89
N LEU A 19 5.90 1.59 2.85
CA LEU A 19 6.56 2.88 3.06
C LEU A 19 6.22 3.90 1.95
N ALA A 20 5.91 3.41 0.75
CA ALA A 20 5.44 4.26 -0.36
C ALA A 20 3.96 4.66 -0.26
N ASP A 21 3.25 4.20 0.79
CA ASP A 21 1.83 4.45 1.02
C ASP A 21 0.90 4.16 -0.19
N MET A 22 1.09 3.00 -0.83
CA MET A 22 0.21 2.57 -1.92
C MET A 22 -1.27 2.42 -1.51
N PHE A 23 -1.57 2.43 -0.21
CA PHE A 23 -2.94 2.46 0.30
C PHE A 23 -3.71 3.70 -0.16
N ALA A 24 -3.06 4.84 -0.31
CA ALA A 24 -3.66 6.06 -0.83
C ALA A 24 -4.21 5.90 -2.26
N CYS A 25 -3.74 4.90 -3.02
CA CYS A 25 -4.25 4.54 -4.35
C CYS A 25 -5.47 3.60 -4.32
N ALA A 26 -6.15 3.42 -3.17
CA ALA A 26 -7.37 2.64 -3.09
C ALA A 26 -8.42 3.11 -4.11
N SER A 27 -9.02 2.16 -4.83
CA SER A 27 -10.03 2.44 -5.85
C SER A 27 -11.40 2.74 -5.24
N ASP A 28 -12.31 3.30 -6.04
CA ASP A 28 -13.72 3.49 -5.62
C ASP A 28 -14.41 2.16 -5.29
N GLU A 29 -13.99 1.06 -5.93
CA GLU A 29 -14.47 -0.28 -5.62
C GLU A 29 -14.01 -0.73 -4.22
N ASP A 30 -12.75 -0.49 -3.86
CA ASP A 30 -12.22 -0.78 -2.52
C ASP A 30 -12.97 0.03 -1.45
N ILE A 31 -13.18 1.32 -1.72
CA ILE A 31 -13.93 2.22 -0.81
C ILE A 31 -15.38 1.75 -0.67
N GLY A 32 -16.02 1.41 -1.79
CA GLY A 32 -17.38 0.88 -1.81
C GLY A 32 -17.49 -0.45 -1.06
N ARG A 33 -16.49 -1.33 -1.18
CA ARG A 33 -16.39 -2.57 -0.40
C ARG A 33 -16.31 -2.28 1.09
N TRP A 34 -15.36 -1.45 1.54
CA TRP A 34 -15.19 -1.13 2.96
C TRP A 34 -16.43 -0.51 3.59
N ARG A 35 -17.16 0.34 2.86
CA ARG A 35 -18.46 0.87 3.32
C ARG A 35 -19.50 -0.24 3.53
N ARG A 36 -19.61 -1.20 2.62
CA ARG A 36 -20.54 -2.34 2.77
C ARG A 36 -20.14 -3.26 3.92
N GLU A 37 -18.83 -3.41 4.17
CA GLU A 37 -18.28 -4.21 5.25
C GLU A 37 -18.31 -3.50 6.62
N GLY A 38 -18.70 -2.22 6.68
CA GLY A 38 -18.70 -1.43 7.92
C GLY A 38 -17.30 -1.15 8.47
N ARG A 39 -16.29 -1.04 7.58
CA ARG A 39 -14.88 -0.80 7.94
C ARG A 39 -14.58 0.68 8.10
N ASP A 40 -15.28 1.32 9.02
CA ASP A 40 -15.12 2.74 9.34
C ASP A 40 -13.71 3.04 9.90
N ASP A 41 -13.06 2.04 10.50
CA ASP A 41 -11.65 2.10 10.90
C ASP A 41 -10.71 2.37 9.71
N ILE A 42 -10.99 1.77 8.55
CA ILE A 42 -10.19 1.97 7.34
C ILE A 42 -10.54 3.30 6.67
N LEU A 43 -11.84 3.59 6.56
CA LEU A 43 -12.32 4.81 5.92
C LEU A 43 -11.84 6.06 6.66
N GLY A 44 -11.91 6.05 8.00
CA GLY A 44 -11.44 7.14 8.85
C GLY A 44 -9.95 7.42 8.70
N MET A 45 -9.11 6.37 8.58
CA MET A 45 -7.67 6.55 8.33
C MET A 45 -7.41 7.26 7.00
N ARG A 46 -8.10 6.86 5.92
CA ARG A 46 -7.96 7.49 4.60
C ARG A 46 -8.37 8.97 4.61
N GLU A 47 -9.46 9.29 5.29
CA GLU A 47 -9.93 10.68 5.48
C GLU A 47 -8.99 11.48 6.40
N SER A 48 -8.32 10.82 7.35
CA SER A 48 -7.35 11.47 8.21
C SER A 48 -6.11 11.93 7.44
N GLU A 49 -5.69 11.14 6.46
CA GLU A 49 -4.51 11.44 5.64
C GLU A 49 -4.86 12.42 4.52
N SER A 50 -6.00 12.25 3.84
CA SER A 50 -6.37 12.98 2.62
C SER A 50 -5.19 13.11 1.66
N ALA A 51 -4.58 11.95 1.38
CA ALA A 51 -3.33 11.82 0.65
C ALA A 51 -3.49 12.25 -0.82
N VAL A 52 -2.54 13.04 -1.30
CA VAL A 52 -2.39 13.39 -2.72
C VAL A 52 -0.95 13.16 -3.17
N TRP A 53 -0.78 12.67 -4.40
CA TRP A 53 0.53 12.44 -4.97
C TRP A 53 1.14 13.76 -5.44
N VAL A 54 2.33 14.11 -4.94
CA VAL A 54 3.07 15.31 -5.34
C VAL A 54 4.52 14.94 -5.62
N GLY A 55 4.96 15.12 -6.87
CA GLY A 55 6.30 14.74 -7.28
C GLY A 55 6.50 13.22 -7.22
N ASP A 56 7.25 12.76 -6.22
CA ASP A 56 7.65 11.35 -6.02
C ASP A 56 7.10 10.74 -4.71
N HIS A 57 6.25 11.44 -3.98
CA HIS A 57 5.73 11.00 -2.68
C HIS A 57 4.28 11.49 -2.43
N PHE A 58 3.65 10.98 -1.37
CA PHE A 58 2.35 11.46 -0.91
C PHE A 58 2.48 12.55 0.15
N ILE A 59 1.61 13.55 0.07
CA ILE A 59 1.40 14.55 1.12
C ILE A 59 -0.03 14.47 1.66
N SER A 60 -0.18 14.76 2.94
CA SER A 60 -1.50 14.98 3.53
C SER A 60 -1.98 16.39 3.20
N THR A 61 -3.12 16.51 2.51
CA THR A 61 -3.71 17.83 2.22
C THR A 61 -4.21 18.56 3.48
N ARG A 62 -4.42 17.82 4.58
CA ARG A 62 -4.85 18.40 5.87
C ARG A 62 -3.72 19.04 6.64
N THR A 63 -2.52 18.45 6.59
CA THR A 63 -1.38 18.91 7.40
C THR A 63 -0.24 19.52 6.59
N GLY A 64 -0.25 19.33 5.26
CA GLY A 64 0.84 19.70 4.36
C GLY A 64 2.12 18.89 4.53
N ARG A 65 2.09 17.82 5.34
CA ARG A 65 3.27 16.99 5.65
C ARG A 65 3.35 15.76 4.76
N TYR A 66 4.58 15.28 4.56
CA TYR A 66 4.83 13.99 3.91
C TYR A 66 4.21 12.84 4.68
N ILE A 67 3.50 11.98 3.96
CA ILE A 67 3.06 10.69 4.48
C ILE A 67 4.25 9.74 4.31
N ARG A 68 4.77 9.25 5.44
CA ARG A 68 6.03 8.48 5.47
C ARG A 68 5.83 6.99 5.27
N HIS A 69 4.63 6.49 5.53
CA HIS A 69 4.26 5.10 5.38
C HIS A 69 2.75 4.96 5.48
N CYS A 70 2.24 3.84 4.96
CA CYS A 70 0.88 3.39 5.12
C CYS A 70 0.49 3.33 6.61
N PRO A 71 -0.73 3.78 6.99
CA PRO A 71 -1.18 3.80 8.38
C PRO A 71 -1.39 2.38 8.95
N PHE A 72 -1.55 1.38 8.08
CA PHE A 72 -1.72 -0.03 8.47
C PHE A 72 -0.41 -0.82 8.47
N LEU A 73 0.74 -0.17 8.30
CA LEU A 73 2.04 -0.82 8.41
C LEU A 73 2.38 -1.09 9.88
N ALA A 74 2.52 -2.36 10.23
CA ALA A 74 3.08 -2.79 11.50
C ALA A 74 4.55 -3.20 11.32
N LEU A 75 5.45 -2.53 12.04
CA LEU A 75 6.88 -2.85 12.06
C LEU A 75 7.14 -3.90 13.15
N GLY A 76 7.36 -5.15 12.76
CA GLY A 76 7.61 -6.29 13.66
C GLY A 76 9.06 -6.75 13.61
N GLY A 77 9.98 -5.95 14.15
CA GLY A 77 11.41 -6.25 14.13
C GLY A 77 11.93 -6.37 12.69
N GLU A 78 12.40 -7.56 12.30
CA GLU A 78 12.94 -7.82 10.96
C GLU A 78 11.88 -7.94 9.86
N LEU A 79 10.61 -8.22 10.22
CA LEU A 79 9.53 -8.41 9.26
C LEU A 79 8.38 -7.43 9.50
N CYS A 80 7.81 -6.92 8.40
CA CYS A 80 6.63 -6.08 8.45
C CYS A 80 5.34 -6.91 8.34
N ALA A 81 4.23 -6.35 8.81
CA ALA A 81 2.89 -6.88 8.60
C ALA A 81 1.94 -5.76 8.16
N CYS A 82 0.90 -6.14 7.42
CA CYS A 82 -0.20 -5.24 7.08
C CYS A 82 -1.38 -5.54 8.02
N GLY A 83 -1.83 -4.55 8.78
CA GLY A 83 -2.94 -4.69 9.72
C GLY A 83 -4.29 -4.97 9.06
N ILE A 84 -4.42 -4.70 7.75
CA ILE A 84 -5.64 -4.94 6.97
C ILE A 84 -5.41 -5.96 5.85
N TYR A 85 -4.46 -6.88 6.00
CA TYR A 85 -4.01 -7.76 4.92
C TYR A 85 -5.17 -8.37 4.13
N GLU A 86 -6.16 -8.96 4.80
CA GLU A 86 -7.29 -9.64 4.12
C GLU A 86 -8.22 -8.72 3.31
N THR A 87 -8.36 -7.44 3.70
CA THR A 87 -9.23 -6.47 3.01
C THR A 87 -8.43 -5.31 2.41
N ARG A 88 -7.12 -5.52 2.17
CA ARG A 88 -6.24 -4.51 1.59
C ARG A 88 -6.75 -4.06 0.23
N PRO A 89 -6.47 -2.81 -0.19
CA PRO A 89 -6.96 -2.33 -1.48
C PRO A 89 -6.39 -3.15 -2.63
N LYS A 90 -7.10 -3.18 -3.76
CA LYS A 90 -6.77 -4.01 -4.91
C LYS A 90 -5.34 -3.78 -5.42
N VAL A 91 -4.87 -2.53 -5.43
CA VAL A 91 -3.48 -2.17 -5.79
C VAL A 91 -2.43 -2.90 -4.93
N CYS A 92 -2.73 -3.13 -3.65
CA CYS A 92 -1.87 -3.89 -2.74
C CYS A 92 -2.10 -5.40 -2.84
N ALA A 93 -3.33 -5.84 -3.11
CA ALA A 93 -3.69 -7.25 -3.27
C ALA A 93 -3.06 -7.88 -4.52
N ASP A 94 -3.09 -7.14 -5.63
CA ASP A 94 -2.59 -7.59 -6.93
C ASP A 94 -1.06 -7.38 -7.08
N TYR A 95 -0.41 -6.72 -6.11
CA TYR A 95 1.01 -6.43 -6.15
C TYR A 95 1.85 -7.71 -6.06
N ARG A 96 2.57 -8.03 -7.14
CA ARG A 96 3.44 -9.20 -7.19
C ARG A 96 4.87 -8.84 -6.80
N PRO A 97 5.56 -9.62 -5.95
CA PRO A 97 6.97 -9.39 -5.64
C PRO A 97 7.81 -9.33 -6.92
N GLY A 98 8.69 -8.32 -6.99
CA GLY A 98 9.53 -8.06 -8.16
C GLY A 98 8.83 -7.42 -9.37
N SER A 99 7.55 -7.04 -9.27
CA SER A 99 6.82 -6.43 -10.40
C SER A 99 7.09 -4.94 -10.63
N SER A 100 7.67 -4.23 -9.65
CA SER A 100 8.00 -2.80 -9.79
C SER A 100 9.24 -2.41 -9.02
N TYR A 101 9.83 -1.26 -9.35
CA TYR A 101 11.01 -0.69 -8.70
C TYR A 101 10.87 -0.45 -7.18
N LEU A 102 9.64 -0.46 -6.66
CA LEU A 102 9.39 -0.40 -5.21
C LEU A 102 9.84 -1.69 -4.50
N CYS A 103 9.80 -2.84 -5.19
CA CYS A 103 10.21 -4.12 -4.64
C CYS A 103 11.73 -4.29 -4.73
N PRO A 104 12.42 -4.67 -3.65
CA PRO A 104 13.86 -4.99 -3.72
C PRO A 104 14.20 -6.17 -4.65
N LEU A 105 13.21 -7.01 -4.96
CA LEU A 105 13.37 -8.16 -5.87
C LEU A 105 13.25 -7.78 -7.35
N TYR A 106 12.98 -6.51 -7.66
CA TYR A 106 12.87 -6.03 -9.04
C TYR A 106 14.23 -6.09 -9.73
N LYS A 107 14.28 -6.81 -10.86
CA LYS A 107 15.45 -6.89 -11.74
C LYS A 107 15.23 -5.95 -12.93
N LYS A 108 16.16 -5.00 -13.11
CA LYS A 108 16.17 -4.06 -14.26
C LYS A 108 16.54 -4.78 -15.55
#